data_AF-A0A1B6ES48-F1
#
_entry.id   AF-A0A1B6ES48-F1
#
_cell.length_a   1.000
_cell.length_b   1.000
_cell.length_c   1.000
_cell.angle_alpha   90.00
_cell.angle_beta   90.00
_cell.angle_gamma   90.00
#
_symmetry.space_group_name_H-M   'P 1'
#
loop_
_entity.id
_entity.type
_entity.pdbx_description
1 polymer ?
#
loop_
_entity_poly.entity_id
_entity_poly.type
_entity_poly.pdbx_seq_one_letter_code
_entity_poly.pdbx_strand_id
1 'polypeptide(L)'
;DPHKQLLSQIQSGVKLKRVKCNDRSKPNLDGLRKFRRQMTIEEQIQKSMSMADVVAVAAEPDELDDIDKVRDDLQSSKQMLAQELRNKEALERENKRLMARLLNLEVELEKEKNARKLDSEKGTTGGRSAADEKLVNQLKDEAAEANRVAKEMEDKYRVTAEELDATRAKLESAWLRNQQLEQELKSGARGNLPITKQPSSKKLAASMASMPNGKTALESDDESEYTEETETETESEEEGGNEADAAAVQERRIARELKLLATKLRSYKDKQAIALKERHNLREQLRKQQKQLRQEKKKYKALQKEVDKMAKLMKDDEEEGEEEEEEEKPEDEEEYDEETESESESEESEEDEPTDGDLPEDATVEAKRKNLTDRS
;
A
#
# COMPACT_ATOMS: atom_id res chain seq x y z
N ASP A 1 48.47 6.37 -36.30
CA ASP A 1 48.22 7.17 -35.09
C ASP A 1 47.76 6.25 -33.96
N PRO A 2 48.65 5.90 -33.02
CA PRO A 2 48.40 4.89 -31.99
C PRO A 2 47.23 5.27 -31.07
N HIS A 3 46.98 6.57 -30.90
CA HIS A 3 45.88 7.09 -30.10
C HIS A 3 44.51 6.70 -30.69
N LYS A 4 44.38 6.75 -32.03
CA LYS A 4 43.12 6.44 -32.72
C LYS A 4 42.79 4.95 -32.72
N GLN A 5 43.80 4.08 -32.78
CA GLN A 5 43.61 2.64 -32.62
C GLN A 5 43.22 2.26 -31.18
N LEU A 6 43.84 2.90 -30.18
CA LEU A 6 43.50 2.69 -28.79
C LEU A 6 42.05 3.13 -28.49
N LEU A 7 41.65 4.30 -28.99
CA LEU A 7 40.26 4.79 -28.84
C LEU A 7 39.24 3.85 -29.49
N SER A 8 39.54 3.31 -30.67
CA SER A 8 38.68 2.34 -31.36
C SER A 8 38.55 1.03 -30.56
N GLN A 9 39.64 0.53 -29.97
CA GLN A 9 39.59 -0.67 -29.12
C GLN A 9 38.81 -0.43 -27.82
N ILE A 10 38.96 0.73 -27.18
CA ILE A 10 38.20 1.12 -25.99
C ILE A 10 36.70 1.23 -26.32
N GLN A 11 36.35 1.87 -27.45
CA GLN A 11 34.96 1.98 -27.89
C GLN A 11 34.33 0.62 -28.20
N SER A 12 35.10 -0.31 -28.80
CA SER A 12 34.59 -1.65 -29.10
C SER A 12 34.37 -2.52 -27.85
N GLY A 13 35.18 -2.31 -26.81
CA GLY A 13 35.13 -3.03 -25.54
C GLY A 13 35.47 -4.53 -25.66
N VAL A 14 36.14 -5.08 -24.64
CA VAL A 14 36.34 -6.55 -24.56
C VAL A 14 35.16 -7.16 -23.81
N LYS A 15 34.32 -7.93 -24.51
CA LYS A 15 33.22 -8.68 -23.87
C LYS A 15 33.78 -9.75 -22.94
N LEU A 16 33.62 -9.55 -21.63
CA LEU A 16 34.01 -10.54 -20.63
C LEU A 16 33.04 -11.72 -20.65
N LYS A 17 33.55 -12.92 -20.37
CA LYS A 17 32.71 -14.12 -20.19
C LYS A 17 31.87 -13.97 -18.92
N ARG A 18 30.60 -14.38 -18.97
CA ARG A 18 29.69 -14.35 -17.82
C ARG A 18 30.23 -15.27 -16.71
N VAL A 19 30.53 -14.69 -15.55
CA VAL A 19 31.01 -15.44 -14.38
C VAL A 19 29.80 -15.95 -13.59
N LYS A 20 29.80 -17.22 -13.22
CA LYS A 20 28.78 -17.78 -12.33
C LYS A 20 29.01 -17.25 -10.92
N CYS A 21 27.98 -16.67 -10.30
CA CYS A 21 28.03 -16.26 -8.91
C CYS A 21 27.36 -17.32 -8.02
N ASN A 22 27.75 -17.39 -6.75
CA ASN A 22 27.04 -18.21 -5.77
C ASN A 22 25.71 -17.54 -5.34
N ASP A 23 24.93 -18.23 -4.51
CA ASP A 23 23.69 -17.79 -3.85
C ASP A 23 23.81 -16.45 -3.10
N ARG A 24 25.03 -15.99 -2.83
CA ARG A 24 25.36 -14.72 -2.17
C ARG A 24 26.11 -13.75 -3.09
N SER A 25 25.86 -13.85 -4.40
CA SER A 25 26.39 -13.00 -5.47
C SER A 25 27.92 -12.89 -5.57
N LYS A 26 28.67 -13.77 -4.91
CA LYS A 26 30.14 -13.82 -5.01
C LYS A 26 30.55 -14.56 -6.30
N PRO A 27 31.43 -13.98 -7.13
CA PRO A 27 31.87 -14.62 -8.37
C PRO A 27 32.70 -15.87 -8.06
N ASN A 28 32.33 -17.01 -8.65
CA ASN A 28 33.04 -18.27 -8.47
C ASN A 28 34.25 -18.31 -9.42
N LEU A 29 35.37 -17.74 -8.97
CA LEU A 29 36.62 -17.64 -9.73
C LEU A 29 37.54 -18.83 -9.39
N ASP A 30 37.44 -19.91 -10.17
CA ASP A 30 38.34 -21.06 -10.02
C ASP A 30 39.73 -20.78 -10.58
N GLY A 31 40.78 -21.17 -9.85
CA GLY A 31 42.17 -21.17 -10.32
C GLY A 31 42.96 -19.87 -10.15
N LEU A 32 42.33 -18.77 -9.69
CA LEU A 32 43.07 -17.54 -9.38
C LEU A 32 43.61 -17.61 -7.95
N ARG A 33 44.90 -17.94 -7.80
CA ARG A 33 45.63 -17.83 -6.51
C ARG A 33 45.38 -16.41 -5.99
N LYS A 34 44.83 -16.28 -4.77
CA LYS A 34 44.56 -14.98 -4.14
C LYS A 34 45.82 -14.12 -4.25
N PHE A 35 45.82 -13.15 -5.17
CA PHE A 35 46.94 -12.25 -5.34
C PHE A 35 47.05 -11.45 -4.04
N ARG A 36 48.08 -11.73 -3.24
CA ARG A 36 48.46 -10.84 -2.14
C ARG A 36 48.88 -9.54 -2.82
N ARG A 37 48.08 -8.49 -2.68
CA ARG A 37 48.39 -7.16 -3.21
C ARG A 37 49.84 -6.82 -2.83
N GLN A 38 50.66 -6.53 -3.83
CA GLN A 38 51.95 -5.90 -3.59
C GLN A 38 51.65 -4.46 -3.16
N MET A 39 52.21 -4.06 -2.03
CA MET A 39 52.06 -2.70 -1.52
C MET A 39 52.70 -1.74 -2.53
N THR A 40 52.01 -0.66 -2.88
CA THR A 40 52.62 0.42 -3.68
C THR A 40 53.58 1.23 -2.81
N ILE A 41 54.47 2.01 -3.44
CA ILE A 41 55.47 2.82 -2.70
C ILE A 41 54.78 3.84 -1.78
N GLU A 42 53.67 4.44 -2.22
CA GLU A 42 52.81 5.25 -1.33
C GLU A 42 52.30 4.46 -0.12
N GLU A 43 51.90 3.21 -0.31
CA GLU A 43 51.33 2.37 0.74
C GLU A 43 52.42 1.93 1.76
N GLN A 44 53.67 1.81 1.32
CA GLN A 44 54.83 1.63 2.22
C GLN A 44 55.13 2.89 3.02
N ILE A 45 55.05 4.08 2.40
CA ILE A 45 55.28 5.36 3.07
C ILE A 45 54.19 5.62 4.11
N GLN A 46 52.92 5.43 3.77
CA GLN A 46 51.79 5.54 4.71
C GLN A 46 51.95 4.60 5.91
N LYS A 47 52.40 3.36 5.69
CA LYS A 47 52.61 2.38 6.76
C LYS A 47 53.80 2.74 7.68
N SER A 48 54.83 3.39 7.12
CA SER A 48 55.95 3.91 7.91
C SER A 48 55.57 5.16 8.71
N MET A 49 54.70 6.01 8.18
CA MET A 49 54.14 7.16 8.90
C MET A 49 53.18 6.70 10.01
N SER A 50 52.38 5.66 9.78
CA SER A 50 51.50 5.11 10.84
C SER A 50 52.28 4.41 11.96
N MET A 51 53.43 3.80 11.69
CA MET A 51 54.28 3.21 12.75
C MET A 51 54.92 4.27 13.65
N ALA A 52 55.17 5.47 13.14
CA ALA A 52 55.69 6.59 13.94
C ALA A 52 54.60 7.14 14.91
N ASP A 53 53.33 7.08 14.51
CA ASP A 53 52.20 7.50 15.34
C ASP A 53 51.82 6.45 16.39
N VAL A 54 51.97 5.15 16.08
CA VAL A 54 51.67 4.04 17.01
C VAL A 54 52.60 4.01 18.23
N VAL A 55 53.82 4.56 18.14
CA VAL A 55 54.75 4.61 19.29
C VAL A 55 54.40 5.73 20.28
N ALA A 56 53.62 6.75 19.85
CA ALA A 56 53.15 7.82 20.72
C ALA A 56 51.83 7.49 21.45
N VAL A 57 51.11 6.44 21.02
CA VAL A 57 49.80 6.01 21.56
C VAL A 57 49.91 4.66 22.28
N ALA A 58 51.01 4.44 23.00
CA ALA A 58 51.22 3.24 23.83
C ALA A 58 50.74 3.43 25.30
N ALA A 59 49.85 4.39 25.53
CA ALA A 59 49.11 4.53 26.79
C ALA A 59 47.61 4.58 26.46
N GLU A 60 46.94 3.44 26.66
CA GLU A 60 45.48 3.20 26.63
C GLU A 60 44.74 3.39 25.29
N PRO A 61 44.67 2.34 24.44
CA PRO A 61 43.98 2.40 23.14
C PRO A 61 42.50 1.95 23.15
N ASP A 62 41.93 1.55 24.30
CA ASP A 62 40.53 1.06 24.34
C ASP A 62 39.48 2.18 24.58
N GLU A 63 39.86 3.37 25.06
CA GLU A 63 38.90 4.45 25.34
C GLU A 63 38.76 5.47 24.19
N LEU A 64 39.76 5.62 23.31
CA LEU A 64 39.69 6.57 22.18
C LEU A 64 38.78 6.09 21.03
N ASP A 65 38.77 4.78 20.75
CA ASP A 65 37.92 4.19 19.69
C ASP A 65 36.42 4.27 20.03
N ASP A 66 36.08 4.34 21.32
CA ASP A 66 34.69 4.51 21.76
C ASP A 66 34.22 5.97 21.66
N ILE A 67 35.14 6.93 21.81
CA ILE A 67 34.84 8.36 21.64
C ILE A 67 34.51 8.68 20.17
N ASP A 68 35.23 8.10 19.22
CA ASP A 68 34.95 8.33 17.79
C ASP A 68 33.65 7.63 17.35
N LYS A 69 33.34 6.43 17.86
CA LYS A 69 32.02 5.79 17.64
C LYS A 69 30.87 6.62 18.22
N VAL A 70 31.02 7.11 19.46
CA VAL A 70 30.00 7.97 20.10
C VAL A 70 29.86 9.29 19.34
N ARG A 71 30.93 9.82 18.77
CA ARG A 71 30.88 11.01 17.91
C ARG A 71 30.10 10.73 16.63
N ASP A 72 30.36 9.61 15.96
CA ASP A 72 29.65 9.21 14.74
C ASP A 72 28.17 8.93 15.01
N ASP A 73 27.84 8.23 16.09
CA ASP A 73 26.47 7.97 16.53
C ASP A 73 25.73 9.27 16.89
N LEU A 74 26.41 10.21 17.54
CA LEU A 74 25.85 11.52 17.86
C LEU A 74 25.64 12.37 16.61
N GLN A 75 26.57 12.32 15.65
CA GLN A 75 26.42 13.01 14.37
C GLN A 75 25.30 12.40 13.52
N SER A 76 25.19 11.07 13.48
CA SER A 76 24.09 10.35 12.84
C SER A 76 22.75 10.70 13.46
N SER A 77 22.65 10.69 14.79
CA SER A 77 21.44 11.09 15.53
C SER A 77 21.08 12.55 15.26
N LYS A 78 22.07 13.45 15.20
CA LYS A 78 21.87 14.85 14.84
C LYS A 78 21.35 15.01 13.40
N GLN A 79 21.87 14.23 12.46
CA GLN A 79 21.42 14.26 11.06
C GLN A 79 19.99 13.73 10.94
N MET A 80 19.67 12.64 11.63
CA MET A 80 18.34 12.06 11.69
C MET A 80 17.33 13.07 12.26
N LEU A 81 17.65 13.70 13.39
CA LEU A 81 16.78 14.68 14.04
C LEU A 81 16.61 15.94 13.18
N ALA A 82 17.66 16.37 12.46
CA ALA A 82 17.54 17.46 11.49
C ALA A 82 16.61 17.11 10.32
N GLN A 83 16.63 15.85 9.85
CA GLN A 83 15.71 15.37 8.83
C GLN A 83 14.28 15.26 9.37
N GLU A 84 14.10 14.78 10.60
CA GLU A 84 12.81 14.76 11.27
C GLU A 84 12.22 16.16 11.45
N LEU A 85 13.02 17.16 11.82
CA LEU A 85 12.56 18.55 11.92
C LEU A 85 12.12 19.09 10.55
N ARG A 86 12.88 18.84 9.47
CA ARG A 86 12.49 19.22 8.11
C ARG A 86 11.19 18.54 7.67
N ASN A 87 11.05 17.25 7.97
CA ASN A 87 9.85 16.48 7.67
C ASN A 87 8.64 17.02 8.47
N LYS A 88 8.84 17.31 9.76
CA LYS A 88 7.81 17.88 10.63
C LYS A 88 7.36 19.24 10.13
N GLU A 89 8.28 20.13 9.76
CA GLU A 89 7.92 21.42 9.17
C GLU A 89 7.20 21.28 7.82
N ALA A 90 7.56 20.29 6.99
CA ALA A 90 6.85 20.01 5.74
C ALA A 90 5.41 19.55 6.01
N LEU A 91 5.23 18.63 6.96
CA LEU A 91 3.92 18.16 7.41
C LEU A 91 3.09 19.29 8.03
N GLU A 92 3.69 20.19 8.80
CA GLU A 92 3.00 21.36 9.37
C GLU A 92 2.53 22.33 8.28
N ARG A 93 3.34 22.54 7.22
CA ARG A 93 2.92 23.36 6.06
C ARG A 93 1.78 22.70 5.29
N GLU A 94 1.85 21.39 5.08
CA GLU A 94 0.79 20.63 4.42
C GLU A 94 -0.51 20.64 5.24
N ASN A 95 -0.44 20.37 6.55
CA ASN A 95 -1.59 20.47 7.45
C ASN A 95 -2.24 21.85 7.42
N LYS A 96 -1.45 22.93 7.42
CA LYS A 96 -1.99 24.30 7.28
C LYS A 96 -2.73 24.49 5.94
N ARG A 97 -2.20 23.94 4.84
CA ARG A 97 -2.88 23.98 3.53
C ARG A 97 -4.17 23.16 3.53
N LEU A 98 -4.16 21.97 4.14
CA LEU A 98 -5.34 21.12 4.28
C LEU A 98 -6.42 21.78 5.13
N MET A 99 -6.05 22.37 6.28
CA MET A 99 -6.98 23.12 7.12
C MET A 99 -7.59 24.32 6.38
N ALA A 100 -6.80 25.06 5.60
CA ALA A 100 -7.33 26.14 4.77
C ALA A 100 -8.28 25.64 3.68
N ARG A 101 -7.98 24.49 3.06
CA ARG A 101 -8.86 23.85 2.07
C ARG A 101 -10.15 23.35 2.69
N LEU A 102 -10.09 22.74 3.87
CA LEU A 102 -11.28 22.32 4.63
C LEU A 102 -12.16 23.52 4.95
N LEU A 103 -11.58 24.61 5.47
CA LEU A 103 -12.33 25.83 5.76
C LEU A 103 -13.01 26.41 4.50
N ASN A 104 -12.31 26.41 3.36
CA ASN A 104 -12.90 26.86 2.10
C ASN A 104 -14.07 25.96 1.66
N LEU A 105 -13.90 24.64 1.77
CA LEU A 105 -14.97 23.68 1.44
C LEU A 105 -16.15 23.82 2.40
N GLU A 106 -15.92 24.07 3.69
CA GLU A 106 -16.99 24.35 4.66
C GLU A 106 -17.79 25.60 4.27
N VAL A 107 -17.09 26.68 3.87
CA VAL A 107 -17.74 27.91 3.39
C VAL A 107 -18.50 27.69 2.09
N GLU A 108 -17.96 26.91 1.14
CA GLU A 108 -18.64 26.56 -0.11
C GLU A 108 -19.89 25.70 0.17
N LEU A 109 -19.81 24.75 1.08
CA LEU A 109 -20.91 23.88 1.49
C LEU A 109 -21.99 24.68 2.23
N GLU A 110 -21.63 25.64 3.08
CA GLU A 110 -22.60 26.57 3.69
C GLU A 110 -23.27 27.46 2.64
N LYS A 111 -22.52 27.98 1.67
CA LYS A 111 -23.09 28.75 0.55
C LYS A 111 -24.03 27.89 -0.29
N GLU A 112 -23.69 26.64 -0.57
CA GLU A 112 -24.54 25.71 -1.30
C GLU A 112 -25.80 25.35 -0.50
N LYS A 113 -25.67 25.11 0.82
CA LYS A 113 -26.82 24.90 1.71
C LYS A 113 -27.74 26.12 1.72
N ASN A 114 -27.18 27.32 1.80
CA ASN A 114 -27.95 28.56 1.76
C ASN A 114 -28.60 28.79 0.39
N ALA A 115 -27.92 28.46 -0.70
CA ALA A 115 -28.47 28.50 -2.05
C ALA A 115 -29.63 27.51 -2.21
N ARG A 116 -29.47 26.25 -1.78
CA ARG A 116 -30.52 25.23 -1.76
C ARG A 116 -31.70 25.64 -0.88
N LYS A 117 -31.44 26.29 0.26
CA LYS A 117 -32.48 26.82 1.14
C LYS A 117 -33.26 27.96 0.46
N LEU A 118 -32.56 28.89 -0.19
CA LEU A 118 -33.19 29.97 -0.97
C LEU A 118 -33.98 29.43 -2.17
N ASP A 119 -33.49 28.38 -2.84
CA ASP A 119 -34.21 27.71 -3.93
C ASP A 119 -35.44 26.95 -3.41
N SER A 120 -35.38 26.40 -2.19
CA SER A 120 -36.53 25.81 -1.52
C SER A 120 -37.58 26.85 -1.06
N GLU A 121 -37.13 28.04 -0.65
CA GLU A 121 -38.00 29.16 -0.24
C GLU A 121 -38.61 29.91 -1.44
N LYS A 122 -37.93 29.90 -2.61
CA LYS A 122 -38.42 30.50 -3.87
C LYS A 122 -39.47 29.67 -4.61
N GLY A 123 -39.91 28.53 -4.06
CA GLY A 123 -41.18 27.93 -4.44
C GLY A 123 -41.27 27.42 -5.88
N THR A 124 -40.31 26.61 -6.33
CA THR A 124 -40.44 25.81 -7.58
C THR A 124 -40.88 24.38 -7.35
N THR A 125 -41.20 23.99 -6.12
CA THR A 125 -41.90 22.74 -5.82
C THR A 125 -43.36 23.05 -5.53
N GLY A 126 -44.25 22.60 -6.42
CA GLY A 126 -45.69 22.54 -6.16
C GLY A 126 -45.94 21.93 -4.79
N GLY A 127 -46.92 22.47 -4.05
CA GLY A 127 -47.18 22.13 -2.67
C GLY A 127 -47.15 20.62 -2.43
N ARG A 128 -46.24 20.18 -1.56
CA ARG A 128 -46.14 18.78 -1.13
C ARG A 128 -47.51 18.31 -0.68
N SER A 129 -47.98 17.23 -1.28
CA SER A 129 -49.22 16.57 -0.86
C SER A 129 -49.01 15.96 0.53
N ALA A 130 -50.08 15.76 1.30
CA ALA A 130 -50.03 15.03 2.57
C ALA A 130 -49.48 13.60 2.42
N ALA A 131 -49.53 13.03 1.21
CA ALA A 131 -48.88 11.77 0.87
C ALA A 131 -47.35 11.90 0.81
N ASP A 132 -46.85 13.01 0.26
CA ASP A 132 -45.41 13.28 0.16
C ASP A 132 -44.81 13.55 1.54
N GLU A 133 -45.54 14.22 2.44
CA GLU A 133 -45.09 14.44 3.82
C GLU A 133 -45.00 13.11 4.60
N LYS A 134 -45.96 12.19 4.41
CA LYS A 134 -45.90 10.86 5.02
C LYS A 134 -44.73 10.04 4.49
N LEU A 135 -44.49 10.04 3.18
CA LEU A 135 -43.35 9.35 2.59
C LEU A 135 -42.02 9.92 3.09
N VAL A 136 -41.93 11.24 3.22
CA VAL A 136 -40.73 11.91 3.74
C VAL A 136 -40.47 11.55 5.20
N ASN A 137 -41.52 11.42 6.02
CA ASN A 137 -41.36 11.00 7.41
C ASN A 137 -40.94 9.52 7.50
N GLN A 138 -41.53 8.64 6.69
CA GLN A 138 -41.10 7.23 6.60
C GLN A 138 -39.63 7.10 6.20
N LEU A 139 -39.19 7.84 5.17
CA LEU A 139 -37.79 7.84 4.75
C LEU A 139 -36.84 8.40 5.82
N LYS A 140 -37.30 9.34 6.65
CA LYS A 140 -36.52 9.86 7.78
C LYS A 140 -36.42 8.84 8.91
N ASP A 141 -37.51 8.15 9.21
CA ASP A 141 -37.54 7.11 10.24
C ASP A 141 -36.65 5.92 9.81
N GLU A 142 -36.75 5.48 8.56
CA GLU A 142 -35.88 4.44 7.98
C GLU A 142 -34.41 4.86 7.98
N ALA A 143 -34.10 6.12 7.60
CA ALA A 143 -32.75 6.64 7.68
C ALA A 143 -32.24 6.74 9.13
N ALA A 144 -33.11 7.02 10.10
CA ALA A 144 -32.75 7.05 11.51
C ALA A 144 -32.47 5.65 12.06
N GLU A 145 -33.28 4.65 11.68
CA GLU A 145 -33.07 3.25 12.02
C GLU A 145 -31.79 2.69 11.39
N ALA A 146 -31.55 2.96 10.10
CA ALA A 146 -30.32 2.57 9.43
C ALA A 146 -29.07 3.16 10.12
N ASN A 147 -29.13 4.43 10.54
CA ASN A 147 -28.05 5.04 11.31
C ASN A 147 -27.88 4.43 12.72
N ARG A 148 -28.97 4.00 13.35
CA ARG A 148 -28.91 3.32 14.65
C ARG A 148 -28.23 1.96 14.51
N VAL A 149 -28.66 1.17 13.52
CA VAL A 149 -28.06 -0.14 13.21
C VAL A 149 -26.58 0.01 12.85
N ALA A 150 -26.22 1.01 12.03
CA ALA A 150 -24.82 1.26 11.69
C ALA A 150 -23.95 1.52 12.93
N LYS A 151 -24.43 2.35 13.86
CA LYS A 151 -23.72 2.61 15.13
C LYS A 151 -23.62 1.38 16.03
N GLU A 152 -24.71 0.62 16.15
CA GLU A 152 -24.70 -0.63 16.91
C GLU A 152 -23.71 -1.64 16.32
N MET A 153 -23.59 -1.71 14.99
CA MET A 153 -22.61 -2.55 14.32
C MET A 153 -21.18 -2.04 14.54
N GLU A 154 -20.95 -0.74 14.45
CA GLU A 154 -19.65 -0.13 14.74
C GLU A 154 -19.19 -0.42 16.18
N ASP A 155 -20.08 -0.27 17.16
CA ASP A 155 -19.80 -0.60 18.56
C ASP A 155 -19.48 -2.10 18.73
N LYS A 156 -20.22 -3.00 18.07
CA LYS A 156 -19.93 -4.44 18.08
C LYS A 156 -18.57 -4.75 17.44
N TYR A 157 -18.22 -4.12 16.33
CA TYR A 157 -16.90 -4.27 15.71
C TYR A 157 -15.79 -3.78 16.64
N ARG A 158 -16.00 -2.66 17.34
CA ARG A 158 -15.01 -2.16 18.30
C ARG A 158 -14.81 -3.15 19.46
N VAL A 159 -15.90 -3.63 20.07
CA VAL A 159 -15.84 -4.57 21.19
C VAL A 159 -15.18 -5.88 20.77
N THR A 160 -15.57 -6.44 19.62
CA THR A 160 -14.96 -7.69 19.11
C THR A 160 -13.49 -7.53 18.77
N ALA A 161 -13.06 -6.37 18.25
CA ALA A 161 -11.66 -6.06 18.04
C ALA A 161 -10.88 -6.00 19.36
N GLU A 162 -11.43 -5.33 20.38
CA GLU A 162 -10.84 -5.26 21.73
C GLU A 162 -10.71 -6.65 22.38
N GLU A 163 -11.72 -7.51 22.23
CA GLU A 163 -11.70 -8.89 22.71
C GLU A 163 -10.65 -9.74 21.99
N LEU A 164 -10.51 -9.56 20.67
CA LEU A 164 -9.51 -10.23 19.86
C LEU A 164 -8.09 -9.82 20.29
N ASP A 165 -7.83 -8.54 20.54
CA ASP A 165 -6.54 -8.09 21.05
C ASP A 165 -6.27 -8.62 22.47
N ALA A 166 -7.29 -8.64 23.33
CA ALA A 166 -7.18 -9.21 24.67
C ALA A 166 -6.89 -10.71 24.66
N THR A 167 -7.47 -11.47 23.72
CA THR A 167 -7.20 -12.91 23.58
C THR A 167 -5.81 -13.17 23.00
N ARG A 168 -5.36 -12.38 22.03
CA ARG A 168 -3.97 -12.42 21.54
C ARG A 168 -2.97 -12.18 22.67
N ALA A 169 -3.17 -11.13 23.48
CA ALA A 169 -2.29 -10.84 24.62
C ALA A 169 -2.26 -11.96 25.67
N LYS A 170 -3.42 -12.60 25.95
CA LYS A 170 -3.49 -13.78 26.83
C LYS A 170 -2.73 -14.97 26.24
N LEU A 171 -2.86 -15.20 24.93
CA LEU A 171 -2.19 -16.30 24.24
C LEU A 171 -0.67 -16.10 24.24
N GLU A 172 -0.20 -14.89 23.95
CA GLU A 172 1.23 -14.54 24.05
C GLU A 172 1.77 -14.74 25.46
N SER A 173 1.03 -14.28 26.48
CA SER A 173 1.41 -14.46 27.89
C SER A 173 1.49 -15.94 28.28
N ALA A 174 0.53 -16.75 27.83
CA ALA A 174 0.52 -18.19 28.05
C ALA A 174 1.67 -18.90 27.30
N TRP A 175 1.94 -18.48 26.06
CA TRP A 175 3.04 -18.99 25.25
C TRP A 175 4.39 -18.70 25.90
N LEU A 176 4.61 -17.47 26.38
CA LEU A 176 5.83 -17.07 27.08
C LEU A 176 6.02 -17.86 28.39
N ARG A 177 4.94 -18.06 29.14
CA ARG A 177 4.94 -18.89 30.37
C ARG A 177 5.27 -20.35 30.04
N ASN A 178 4.69 -20.92 28.98
CA ASN A 178 5.02 -22.28 28.56
C ASN A 178 6.47 -22.40 28.10
N GLN A 179 6.97 -21.42 27.35
CA GLN A 179 8.38 -21.38 26.94
C GLN A 179 9.33 -21.31 28.14
N GLN A 180 9.00 -20.54 29.18
CA GLN A 180 9.76 -20.50 30.43
C GLN A 180 9.74 -21.87 31.14
N LEU A 181 8.57 -22.51 31.27
CA LEU A 181 8.45 -23.84 31.85
C LEU A 181 9.23 -24.90 31.06
N GLU A 182 9.21 -24.83 29.73
CA GLU A 182 10.02 -25.72 28.87
C GLU A 182 11.52 -25.52 29.11
N GLN A 183 11.99 -24.28 29.29
CA GLN A 183 13.38 -23.97 29.63
C GLN A 183 13.75 -24.46 31.04
N GLU A 184 12.86 -24.32 32.03
CA GLU A 184 13.04 -24.86 33.38
C GLU A 184 13.08 -26.39 33.38
N LEU A 185 12.21 -27.07 32.63
CA LEU A 185 12.25 -28.53 32.47
C LEU A 185 13.52 -28.99 31.75
N LYS A 186 13.97 -28.25 30.73
CA LYS A 186 15.20 -28.57 29.96
C LYS A 186 16.47 -28.31 30.75
N SER A 187 16.48 -27.30 31.63
CA SER A 187 17.59 -27.04 32.57
C SER A 187 17.58 -28.03 33.74
N GLY A 188 16.40 -28.39 34.26
CA GLY A 188 16.22 -29.46 35.25
C GLY A 188 16.62 -30.84 34.71
N ALA A 189 16.39 -31.13 33.43
CA ALA A 189 16.83 -32.36 32.77
C ALA A 189 18.35 -32.43 32.54
N ARG A 190 19.07 -31.30 32.58
CA ARG A 190 20.55 -31.25 32.51
C ARG A 190 21.22 -31.36 33.88
N GLY A 191 20.46 -31.22 34.97
CA GLY A 191 20.93 -31.43 36.33
C GLY A 191 20.60 -32.84 36.80
N ASN A 192 21.59 -33.71 36.87
CA ASN A 192 21.48 -35.05 37.44
C ASN A 192 21.31 -34.99 38.97
N LEU A 193 20.18 -34.46 39.45
CA LEU A 193 19.81 -34.42 40.87
C LEU A 193 18.87 -35.58 41.20
N PRO A 194 19.10 -36.29 42.32
CA PRO A 194 18.30 -37.44 42.70
C PRO A 194 16.86 -37.01 42.99
N ILE A 195 15.91 -37.71 42.34
CA ILE A 195 14.47 -37.65 42.61
C ILE A 195 14.24 -37.80 44.11
N THR A 196 13.90 -36.69 44.77
CA THR A 196 13.28 -36.72 46.10
C THR A 196 11.77 -36.79 45.87
N LYS A 197 11.15 -37.79 46.49
CA LYS A 197 9.73 -38.14 46.33
C LYS A 197 8.83 -36.95 46.68
N GLN A 198 8.15 -36.38 45.69
CA GLN A 198 6.99 -35.51 45.90
C GLN A 198 5.73 -36.37 46.11
N PRO A 199 4.83 -35.99 47.05
CA PRO A 199 3.64 -36.78 47.39
C PRO A 199 2.53 -36.71 46.33
N SER A 200 1.76 -37.80 46.26
CA SER A 200 0.83 -38.20 45.19
C SER A 200 -0.22 -37.17 44.72
N SER A 201 -0.49 -37.26 43.42
CA SER A 201 -1.45 -36.56 42.54
C SER A 201 -2.95 -36.68 42.85
N LYS A 202 -3.37 -36.89 44.10
CA LYS A 202 -4.79 -37.16 44.42
C LYS A 202 -5.65 -35.92 44.76
N LYS A 203 -5.13 -34.70 44.64
CA LYS A 203 -5.84 -33.46 45.02
C LYS A 203 -6.10 -32.44 43.89
N LEU A 204 -5.55 -32.64 42.69
CA LEU A 204 -5.78 -31.71 41.56
C LEU A 204 -7.06 -32.02 40.77
N ALA A 205 -7.56 -33.26 40.81
CA ALA A 205 -8.82 -33.63 40.14
C ALA A 205 -10.07 -33.02 40.80
N ALA A 206 -9.98 -32.56 42.06
CA ALA A 206 -11.12 -32.01 42.80
C ALA A 206 -11.41 -30.53 42.52
N SER A 207 -10.46 -29.77 41.94
CA SER A 207 -10.65 -28.33 41.69
C SER A 207 -11.18 -28.00 40.29
N MET A 208 -11.26 -28.96 39.37
CA MET A 208 -11.83 -28.76 38.04
C MET A 208 -13.33 -29.13 37.95
N ALA A 209 -13.88 -29.75 39.00
CA ALA A 209 -15.29 -30.15 39.06
C ALA A 209 -16.25 -29.04 39.58
N SER A 210 -15.77 -27.80 39.76
CA SER A 210 -16.52 -26.71 40.40
C SER A 210 -16.98 -25.59 39.44
N MET A 211 -16.90 -25.76 38.11
CA MET A 211 -17.44 -24.77 37.17
C MET A 211 -18.83 -25.23 36.70
N PRO A 212 -19.89 -24.44 36.95
CA PRO A 212 -21.25 -24.83 36.61
C PRO A 212 -21.48 -24.74 35.10
N ASN A 213 -21.90 -25.88 34.54
CA ASN A 213 -22.43 -25.99 33.19
C ASN A 213 -23.83 -25.32 33.17
N GLY A 214 -23.98 -24.22 32.43
CA GLY A 214 -25.24 -23.50 32.23
C GLY A 214 -25.78 -23.72 30.83
N LYS A 215 -26.70 -24.68 30.70
CA LYS A 215 -27.44 -25.00 29.48
C LYS A 215 -28.58 -23.99 29.21
N THR A 216 -28.76 -23.74 27.91
CA THR A 216 -30.01 -23.49 27.13
C THR A 216 -30.78 -22.17 27.24
N ALA A 217 -30.93 -21.51 26.08
CA ALA A 217 -32.22 -21.11 25.51
C ALA A 217 -32.15 -20.98 23.97
N LEU A 218 -32.83 -21.88 23.25
CA LEU A 218 -33.45 -21.66 21.92
C LEU A 218 -34.42 -20.45 22.04
N GLU A 219 -34.73 -19.62 21.05
CA GLU A 219 -35.33 -19.90 19.73
C GLU A 219 -35.58 -18.52 19.02
N SER A 220 -35.33 -18.39 17.72
CA SER A 220 -36.28 -17.84 16.71
C SER A 220 -35.61 -17.63 15.35
N ASP A 221 -36.38 -18.00 14.34
CA ASP A 221 -36.08 -18.22 12.94
C ASP A 221 -36.20 -16.93 12.11
N ASP A 222 -35.41 -16.85 11.04
CA ASP A 222 -35.64 -16.14 9.76
C ASP A 222 -35.71 -14.59 9.71
N GLU A 223 -34.69 -13.95 9.09
CA GLU A 223 -34.83 -13.14 7.85
C GLU A 223 -33.58 -12.28 7.52
N SER A 224 -33.02 -12.60 6.34
CA SER A 224 -32.29 -11.81 5.33
C SER A 224 -31.02 -10.95 5.59
N GLU A 225 -29.95 -11.47 4.96
CA GLU A 225 -28.93 -10.86 4.09
C GLU A 225 -27.82 -9.97 4.68
N TYR A 226 -26.59 -10.46 4.45
CA TYR A 226 -25.28 -9.80 4.59
C TYR A 226 -24.65 -9.74 5.99
N THR A 227 -24.33 -10.92 6.52
CA THR A 227 -23.28 -11.10 7.52
C THR A 227 -22.14 -11.93 6.92
N GLU A 228 -20.94 -11.36 6.89
CA GLU A 228 -19.70 -12.13 6.70
C GLU A 228 -19.49 -12.94 7.98
N GLU A 229 -20.17 -14.08 8.08
CA GLU A 229 -20.03 -15.03 9.17
C GLU A 229 -18.66 -15.69 9.07
N THR A 230 -17.68 -15.18 9.81
CA THR A 230 -16.65 -16.05 10.37
C THR A 230 -17.29 -16.81 11.51
N GLU A 231 -17.99 -17.90 11.19
CA GLU A 231 -18.44 -18.90 12.16
C GLU A 231 -17.21 -19.48 12.87
N THR A 232 -16.84 -18.92 14.01
CA THR A 232 -16.07 -19.65 15.04
C THR A 232 -17.02 -20.58 15.76
N GLU A 233 -17.52 -21.61 15.07
CA GLU A 233 -18.12 -22.76 15.74
C GLU A 233 -16.99 -23.54 16.43
N THR A 234 -16.98 -23.43 17.75
CA THR A 234 -16.11 -24.21 18.62
C THR A 234 -16.78 -25.56 18.80
N GLU A 235 -16.57 -26.50 17.88
CA GLU A 235 -17.04 -27.87 18.08
C GLU A 235 -16.17 -28.56 19.14
N SER A 236 -16.78 -28.82 20.30
CA SER A 236 -16.26 -29.73 21.32
C SER A 236 -15.96 -31.08 20.69
N GLU A 237 -14.70 -31.50 20.76
CA GLU A 237 -14.27 -32.86 20.47
C GLU A 237 -14.86 -33.81 21.54
N GLU A 238 -16.01 -34.43 21.26
CA GLU A 238 -16.34 -35.72 21.87
C GLU A 238 -15.47 -36.79 21.19
N GLU A 239 -14.30 -37.06 21.79
CA GLU A 239 -13.48 -38.24 21.48
C GLU A 239 -14.30 -39.53 21.71
N GLY A 240 -14.93 -40.05 20.65
CA GLY A 240 -15.72 -41.28 20.75
C GLY A 240 -16.29 -41.88 19.47
N GLY A 241 -15.89 -41.44 18.26
CA GLY A 241 -16.48 -41.88 16.99
C GLY A 241 -15.49 -42.50 15.99
N ASN A 242 -15.94 -43.51 15.23
CA ASN A 242 -15.18 -44.25 14.20
C ASN A 242 -14.47 -43.34 13.18
N GLU A 243 -13.29 -43.73 12.68
CA GLU A 243 -12.47 -42.97 11.68
C GLU A 243 -13.25 -42.53 10.42
N ALA A 244 -14.29 -43.28 10.02
CA ALA A 244 -15.13 -42.93 8.88
C ALA A 244 -15.98 -41.66 9.10
N ASP A 245 -16.32 -41.34 10.35
CA ASP A 245 -17.15 -40.18 10.70
C ASP A 245 -16.31 -38.89 10.73
N ALA A 246 -15.06 -38.99 11.22
CA ALA A 246 -14.10 -37.88 11.21
C ALA A 246 -13.75 -37.43 9.78
N ALA A 247 -13.63 -38.36 8.84
CA ALA A 247 -13.40 -38.04 7.43
C ALA A 247 -14.58 -37.30 6.80
N ALA A 248 -15.82 -37.69 7.13
CA ALA A 248 -17.02 -37.03 6.64
C ALA A 248 -17.19 -35.61 7.21
N VAL A 249 -16.83 -35.39 8.48
CA VAL A 249 -16.80 -34.05 9.10
C VAL A 249 -15.77 -33.16 8.41
N GLN A 250 -14.57 -33.68 8.14
CA GLN A 250 -13.52 -32.94 7.45
C GLN A 250 -13.90 -32.60 6.00
N GLU A 251 -14.57 -33.51 5.28
CA GLU A 251 -15.07 -33.25 3.92
C GLU A 251 -16.14 -32.15 3.91
N ARG A 252 -17.05 -32.14 4.90
CA ARG A 252 -18.04 -31.06 5.07
C ARG A 252 -17.39 -29.73 5.35
N ARG A 253 -16.34 -29.69 6.18
CA ARG A 253 -15.56 -28.48 6.45
C ARG A 253 -14.90 -27.95 5.18
N ILE A 254 -14.23 -28.81 4.42
CA ILE A 254 -13.58 -28.43 3.16
C ILE A 254 -14.62 -27.92 2.16
N ALA A 255 -15.80 -28.54 2.07
CA ALA A 255 -16.88 -28.09 1.19
C ALA A 255 -17.40 -26.68 1.56
N ARG A 256 -17.52 -26.37 2.86
CA ARG A 256 -17.87 -25.01 3.33
C ARG A 256 -16.77 -24.00 2.99
N GLU A 257 -15.52 -24.35 3.24
CA GLU A 257 -14.36 -23.50 2.91
C GLU A 257 -14.28 -23.22 1.40
N LEU A 258 -14.49 -24.24 0.54
CA LEU A 258 -14.53 -24.07 -0.91
C LEU A 258 -15.68 -23.17 -1.35
N LYS A 259 -16.87 -23.29 -0.74
CA LYS A 259 -18.01 -22.43 -1.04
C LYS A 259 -17.72 -20.97 -0.68
N LEU A 260 -17.10 -20.73 0.47
CA LEU A 260 -16.71 -19.40 0.92
C LEU A 260 -15.59 -18.78 0.06
N LEU A 261 -14.64 -19.60 -0.40
CA LEU A 261 -13.63 -19.16 -1.35
C LEU A 261 -14.25 -18.83 -2.72
N ALA A 262 -15.23 -19.62 -3.18
CA ALA A 262 -15.93 -19.35 -4.43
C ALA A 262 -16.73 -18.04 -4.39
N THR A 263 -17.42 -17.74 -3.28
CA THR A 263 -18.13 -16.46 -3.12
C THR A 263 -17.16 -15.28 -3.06
N LYS A 264 -16.04 -15.42 -2.34
CA LYS A 264 -14.97 -14.40 -2.33
C LYS A 264 -14.40 -14.16 -3.72
N LEU A 265 -14.10 -15.22 -4.47
CA LEU A 265 -13.59 -15.12 -5.83
C LEU A 265 -14.58 -14.40 -6.75
N ARG A 266 -15.89 -14.71 -6.64
CA ARG A 266 -16.93 -14.01 -7.38
C ARG A 266 -16.98 -12.52 -7.03
N SER A 267 -16.94 -12.17 -5.74
CA SER A 267 -16.89 -10.78 -5.30
C SER A 267 -15.67 -10.03 -5.85
N TYR A 268 -14.50 -10.66 -5.87
CA TYR A 268 -13.31 -10.05 -6.47
C TYR A 268 -13.43 -9.87 -7.98
N LYS A 269 -14.00 -10.84 -8.71
CA LYS A 269 -14.29 -10.70 -10.15
C LYS A 269 -15.26 -9.55 -10.42
N ASP A 270 -16.31 -9.41 -9.61
CA ASP A 270 -17.27 -8.31 -9.75
C ASP A 270 -16.61 -6.94 -9.47
N LYS A 271 -15.80 -6.85 -8.39
CA LYS A 271 -15.01 -5.64 -8.08
C LYS A 271 -14.03 -5.28 -9.20
N GLN A 272 -13.37 -6.27 -9.78
CA GLN A 272 -12.46 -6.09 -10.92
C GLN A 272 -13.21 -5.55 -12.13
N ALA A 273 -14.37 -6.11 -12.47
CA ALA A 273 -15.19 -5.65 -13.59
C ALA A 273 -15.69 -4.21 -13.39
N ILE A 274 -16.08 -3.85 -12.17
CA ILE A 274 -16.47 -2.46 -11.82
C ILE A 274 -15.27 -1.53 -11.98
N ALA A 275 -14.10 -1.88 -11.44
CA ALA A 275 -12.89 -1.07 -11.54
C ALA A 275 -12.44 -0.87 -13.01
N LEU A 276 -12.57 -1.89 -13.85
CA LEU A 276 -12.25 -1.79 -15.28
C LEU A 276 -13.21 -0.84 -16.01
N LYS A 277 -14.52 -0.94 -15.74
CA LYS A 277 -15.53 -0.02 -16.29
C LYS A 277 -15.30 1.42 -15.82
N GLU A 278 -14.99 1.63 -14.55
CA GLU A 278 -14.67 2.94 -14.01
C GLU A 278 -13.41 3.51 -14.64
N ARG A 279 -12.35 2.71 -14.78
CA ARG A 279 -11.12 3.09 -15.49
C ARG A 279 -11.40 3.53 -16.92
N HIS A 280 -12.25 2.81 -17.64
CA HIS A 280 -12.66 3.17 -19.00
C HIS A 280 -13.40 4.52 -19.02
N ASN A 281 -14.39 4.69 -18.14
CA ASN A 281 -15.15 5.94 -18.02
C ASN A 281 -14.26 7.14 -17.69
N LEU A 282 -13.31 6.98 -16.76
CA LEU A 282 -12.35 8.02 -16.40
C LEU A 282 -11.43 8.38 -17.58
N ARG A 283 -10.97 7.39 -18.35
CA ARG A 283 -10.19 7.63 -19.58
C ARG A 283 -10.98 8.42 -20.62
N GLU A 284 -12.26 8.10 -20.83
CA GLU A 284 -13.12 8.87 -21.73
C GLU A 284 -13.32 10.31 -21.26
N GLN A 285 -13.58 10.50 -19.96
CA GLN A 285 -13.74 11.83 -19.38
C GLN A 285 -12.46 12.65 -19.55
N LEU A 286 -11.29 12.06 -19.31
CA LEU A 286 -9.99 12.70 -19.51
C LEU A 286 -9.81 13.11 -20.98
N ARG A 287 -10.12 12.23 -21.94
CA ARG A 287 -10.06 12.54 -23.38
C ARG A 287 -10.98 13.71 -23.75
N LYS A 288 -12.22 13.73 -23.22
CA LYS A 288 -13.18 14.83 -23.43
C LYS A 288 -12.66 16.15 -22.86
N GLN A 289 -12.13 16.14 -21.63
CA GLN A 289 -11.56 17.32 -20.98
C GLN A 289 -10.34 17.85 -21.74
N GLN A 290 -9.45 16.98 -22.21
CA GLN A 290 -8.31 17.37 -23.04
C GLN A 290 -8.74 18.03 -24.35
N LYS A 291 -9.78 17.51 -25.00
CA LYS A 291 -10.35 18.12 -26.22
C LYS A 291 -10.95 19.49 -25.94
N GLN A 292 -11.71 19.64 -24.85
CA GLN A 292 -12.27 20.92 -24.40
C GLN A 292 -11.15 21.93 -24.11
N LEU A 293 -10.11 21.54 -23.38
CA LEU A 293 -8.99 22.41 -23.04
C LEU A 293 -8.20 22.86 -24.28
N ARG A 294 -8.03 21.97 -25.28
CA ARG A 294 -7.45 22.35 -26.58
C ARG A 294 -8.33 23.38 -27.32
N GLN A 295 -9.65 23.20 -27.32
CA GLN A 295 -10.58 24.15 -27.95
C GLN A 295 -10.61 25.49 -27.23
N GLU A 296 -10.61 25.51 -25.90
CA GLU A 296 -10.53 26.72 -25.09
C GLU A 296 -9.21 27.46 -25.30
N LYS A 297 -8.08 26.76 -25.38
CA LYS A 297 -6.79 27.37 -25.75
C LYS A 297 -6.84 28.03 -27.12
N LYS A 298 -7.49 27.42 -28.11
CA LYS A 298 -7.68 28.03 -29.44
C LYS A 298 -8.53 29.30 -29.35
N LYS A 299 -9.66 29.25 -28.62
CA LYS A 299 -10.54 30.41 -28.40
C LYS A 299 -9.84 31.53 -27.64
N TYR A 300 -9.08 31.20 -26.60
CA TYR A 300 -8.29 32.15 -25.82
C TYR A 300 -7.24 32.84 -26.69
N LYS A 301 -6.51 32.09 -27.53
CA LYS A 301 -5.55 32.70 -28.48
C LYS A 301 -6.24 33.61 -29.49
N ALA A 302 -7.44 33.27 -29.97
CA ALA A 302 -8.21 34.13 -30.86
C ALA A 302 -8.62 35.44 -30.16
N LEU A 303 -9.16 35.35 -28.95
CA LEU A 303 -9.53 36.50 -28.14
C LEU A 303 -8.31 37.36 -27.78
N GLN A 304 -7.17 36.74 -27.46
CA GLN A 304 -5.92 37.43 -27.22
C GLN A 304 -5.51 38.27 -28.44
N LYS A 305 -5.57 37.69 -29.65
CA LYS A 305 -5.29 38.43 -30.90
C LYS A 305 -6.27 39.59 -31.13
N GLU A 306 -7.54 39.44 -30.78
CA GLU A 306 -8.54 40.52 -30.88
C GLU A 306 -8.25 41.65 -29.88
N VAL A 307 -7.91 41.31 -28.65
CA VAL A 307 -7.51 42.26 -27.61
C VAL A 307 -6.23 42.99 -28.02
N ASP A 308 -5.20 42.26 -28.49
CA ASP A 308 -3.95 42.86 -28.96
C ASP A 308 -4.19 43.79 -30.16
N LYS A 309 -5.12 43.44 -31.06
CA LYS A 309 -5.52 44.30 -32.18
C LYS A 309 -6.25 45.56 -31.71
N MET A 310 -7.16 45.44 -30.73
CA MET A 310 -7.83 46.60 -30.13
C MET A 310 -6.85 47.48 -29.35
N ALA A 311 -5.92 46.90 -28.61
CA ALA A 311 -4.86 47.64 -27.91
C ALA A 311 -3.97 48.39 -28.91
N LYS A 312 -3.64 47.78 -30.05
CA LYS A 312 -2.89 48.45 -31.12
C LYS A 312 -3.68 49.63 -31.71
N LEU A 313 -4.96 49.44 -32.06
CA LEU A 313 -5.80 50.52 -32.58
C LEU A 313 -5.96 51.67 -31.58
N MET A 314 -6.10 51.37 -30.29
CA MET A 314 -6.19 52.40 -29.24
C MET A 314 -4.86 53.13 -29.01
N LYS A 315 -3.72 52.47 -29.27
CA LYS A 315 -2.41 53.12 -29.25
C LYS A 315 -2.21 54.02 -30.47
N ASP A 316 -2.64 53.55 -31.65
CA ASP A 316 -2.58 54.30 -32.90
C ASP A 316 -3.50 55.55 -32.86
N ASP A 317 -4.62 55.51 -32.10
CA ASP A 317 -5.51 56.67 -31.87
C ASP A 317 -4.99 57.67 -30.82
N GLU A 318 -4.06 57.26 -29.93
CA GLU A 318 -3.40 58.15 -28.96
C GLU A 318 -2.12 58.80 -29.53
N GLU A 319 -1.53 58.23 -30.59
CA GLU A 319 -0.34 58.73 -31.30
C GLU A 319 -0.71 59.38 -32.66
N GLU A 320 -1.57 60.39 -32.66
CA GLU A 320 -1.70 61.32 -33.80
C GLU A 320 -0.53 62.34 -33.83
N GLY A 321 0.72 61.86 -33.68
CA GLY A 321 1.84 62.77 -33.43
C GLY A 321 3.29 62.32 -33.61
N GLU A 322 3.67 61.06 -33.80
CA GLU A 322 5.08 60.72 -34.05
C GLU A 322 5.29 59.62 -35.10
N GLU A 323 6.35 59.82 -35.87
CA GLU A 323 6.70 59.18 -37.15
C GLU A 323 6.93 57.67 -37.06
N GLU A 324 6.71 57.02 -38.19
CA GLU A 324 6.99 55.62 -38.51
C GLU A 324 8.32 55.09 -37.92
N GLU A 325 8.25 54.13 -37.00
CA GLU A 325 9.27 53.07 -36.90
C GLU A 325 8.62 51.72 -37.22
N GLU A 326 8.96 51.24 -38.41
CA GLU A 326 8.72 49.91 -38.94
C GLU A 326 9.49 48.88 -38.08
N GLU A 327 8.91 48.43 -36.97
CA GLU A 327 9.40 47.22 -36.29
C GLU A 327 9.05 45.99 -37.14
N GLU A 328 10.07 45.48 -37.85
CA GLU A 328 10.11 44.14 -38.44
C GLU A 328 9.56 43.11 -37.43
N LYS A 329 8.33 42.66 -37.65
CA LYS A 329 7.90 41.38 -37.09
C LYS A 329 8.61 40.30 -37.89
N PRO A 330 9.28 39.33 -37.26
CA PRO A 330 9.74 38.16 -37.99
C PRO A 330 8.51 37.43 -38.53
N GLU A 331 8.33 37.51 -39.85
CA GLU A 331 7.75 36.44 -40.65
C GLU A 331 8.73 35.24 -40.62
N ASP A 332 8.17 34.03 -40.72
CA ASP A 332 8.77 32.69 -40.50
C ASP A 332 8.77 32.27 -39.02
N GLU A 333 8.09 31.19 -38.58
CA GLU A 333 7.87 29.92 -39.26
C GLU A 333 6.41 29.46 -39.13
N GLU A 334 5.75 29.36 -40.29
CA GLU A 334 4.77 28.30 -40.53
C GLU A 334 5.51 26.95 -40.54
N GLU A 335 5.88 26.42 -39.38
CA GLU A 335 6.19 24.99 -39.28
C GLU A 335 4.91 24.25 -38.90
N TYR A 336 4.28 23.72 -39.95
CA TYR A 336 3.46 22.54 -39.90
C TYR A 336 4.20 21.47 -39.08
N ASP A 337 3.89 21.34 -37.79
CA ASP A 337 4.02 20.05 -37.13
C ASP A 337 2.71 19.29 -37.28
N GLU A 338 2.58 18.78 -38.49
CA GLU A 338 1.68 17.71 -38.93
C GLU A 338 2.27 16.34 -38.55
N GLU A 339 3.19 16.22 -37.58
CA GLU A 339 3.69 14.95 -37.03
C GLU A 339 3.12 14.64 -35.63
N THR A 340 1.81 14.52 -35.53
CA THR A 340 1.21 13.50 -34.64
C THR A 340 0.05 12.78 -35.32
N GLU A 341 0.20 12.52 -36.63
CA GLU A 341 -0.47 11.42 -37.33
C GLU A 341 0.53 10.25 -37.41
N SER A 342 0.79 9.64 -36.25
CA SER A 342 0.98 8.19 -36.18
C SER A 342 0.10 7.72 -35.05
N GLU A 343 -1.17 7.50 -35.38
CA GLU A 343 -1.65 6.12 -35.41
C GLU A 343 -0.90 5.20 -34.45
N SER A 344 -1.39 5.17 -33.22
CA SER A 344 -1.74 3.89 -32.64
C SER A 344 -3.22 3.97 -32.31
N GLU A 345 -4.06 3.97 -33.36
CA GLU A 345 -5.18 3.04 -33.45
C GLU A 345 -4.62 1.62 -33.16
N SER A 346 -4.35 1.33 -31.89
CA SER A 346 -4.48 -0.03 -31.44
C SER A 346 -5.94 -0.16 -31.09
N GLU A 347 -6.75 -0.49 -32.09
CA GLU A 347 -7.78 -1.51 -31.89
C GLU A 347 -7.07 -2.79 -31.42
N GLU A 348 -6.53 -2.79 -30.20
CA GLU A 348 -6.57 -4.03 -29.44
C GLU A 348 -7.96 -4.08 -28.87
N SER A 349 -8.81 -4.73 -29.64
CA SER A 349 -9.72 -5.67 -29.03
C SER A 349 -8.88 -6.58 -28.14
N GLU A 350 -8.71 -6.19 -26.88
CA GLU A 350 -8.45 -7.14 -25.79
C GLU A 350 -9.76 -7.96 -25.65
N GLU A 351 -10.05 -8.77 -26.66
CA GLU A 351 -10.67 -10.06 -26.46
C GLU A 351 -9.71 -10.80 -25.52
N ASP A 352 -10.04 -10.84 -24.23
CA ASP A 352 -9.57 -11.80 -23.24
C ASP A 352 -8.25 -12.50 -23.62
N GLU A 353 -7.13 -11.77 -23.71
CA GLU A 353 -5.84 -12.43 -23.85
C GLU A 353 -5.56 -13.11 -22.50
N PRO A 354 -5.50 -14.46 -22.46
CA PRO A 354 -5.12 -15.14 -21.24
C PRO A 354 -3.71 -14.68 -20.90
N THR A 355 -3.57 -14.05 -19.73
CA THR A 355 -2.28 -13.69 -19.14
C THR A 355 -1.29 -14.84 -19.36
N ASP A 356 -0.12 -14.55 -19.96
CA ASP A 356 0.87 -15.47 -20.53
C ASP A 356 1.34 -16.62 -19.60
N GLY A 357 0.42 -17.53 -19.31
CA GLY A 357 0.59 -18.68 -18.41
C GLY A 357 -0.64 -19.08 -17.59
N ASP A 358 -1.82 -18.48 -17.78
CA ASP A 358 -3.06 -19.06 -17.28
C ASP A 358 -3.65 -20.03 -18.31
N LEU A 359 -3.79 -21.30 -17.89
CA LEU A 359 -4.42 -22.34 -18.70
C LEU A 359 -5.93 -22.07 -18.82
N PRO A 360 -6.56 -22.42 -19.96
CA PRO A 360 -8.00 -22.26 -20.15
C PRO A 360 -8.80 -22.92 -19.02
N GLU A 361 -9.98 -22.38 -18.69
CA GLU A 361 -10.80 -22.85 -17.56
C GLU A 361 -11.16 -24.35 -17.66
N ASP A 362 -11.20 -24.91 -18.88
CA ASP A 362 -11.46 -26.33 -19.16
C ASP A 362 -10.21 -27.24 -19.07
N ALA A 363 -9.05 -26.70 -18.67
CA ALA A 363 -7.85 -27.52 -18.50
C ALA A 363 -8.01 -28.53 -17.36
N THR A 364 -7.50 -29.75 -17.60
CA THR A 364 -7.53 -30.85 -16.63
C THR A 364 -6.79 -30.48 -15.34
N VAL A 365 -7.21 -31.08 -14.22
CA VAL A 365 -6.65 -30.81 -12.89
C VAL A 365 -5.13 -31.06 -12.84
N GLU A 366 -4.64 -32.05 -13.59
CA GLU A 366 -3.22 -32.35 -13.70
C GLU A 366 -2.43 -31.25 -14.43
N ALA A 367 -2.98 -30.70 -15.51
CA ALA A 367 -2.35 -29.60 -16.24
C ALA A 367 -2.28 -28.33 -15.39
N LYS A 368 -3.34 -28.02 -14.65
CA LYS A 368 -3.38 -26.89 -13.70
C LYS A 368 -2.34 -27.03 -12.59
N ARG A 369 -2.19 -28.23 -12.02
CA ARG A 369 -1.15 -28.50 -11.00
C ARG A 369 0.26 -28.34 -11.55
N LYS A 370 0.52 -28.83 -12.75
CA LYS A 370 1.86 -28.74 -13.37
C LYS A 370 2.27 -27.30 -13.65
N ASN A 371 1.35 -26.48 -14.15
CA ASN A 371 1.60 -25.06 -14.38
C ASN A 371 1.93 -24.31 -13.06
N LEU A 372 1.20 -24.61 -11.98
CA LEU A 372 1.49 -24.06 -10.64
C LEU A 372 2.87 -24.47 -10.12
N THR A 373 3.30 -25.72 -10.34
CA THR A 373 4.62 -26.18 -9.88
C THR A 373 5.76 -25.61 -10.73
N ASP A 374 5.55 -25.39 -12.03
CA ASP A 374 6.56 -24.83 -12.92
C ASP A 374 6.75 -23.30 -12.72
N ARG A 375 5.78 -22.64 -12.05
CA ARG A 375 5.83 -21.20 -11.68
C ARG A 375 6.45 -20.93 -10.29
N SER A 376 6.66 -21.94 -9.45
CA SER A 376 7.32 -21.86 -8.13
C SER A 376 8.80 -22.18 -8.22
#